data_AF-A0A429TPJ9-F1
#
_entry.id   AF-A0A429TPJ9-F1
#
_cell.length_a   1.000
_cell.length_b   1.000
_cell.length_c   1.000
_cell.angle_alpha   90.00
_cell.angle_beta   90.00
_cell.angle_gamma   90.00
#
_symmetry.space_group_name_H-M   'P 1'
#
loop_
_entity.id
_entity.type
_entity.pdbx_description
1 polymer ?
#
loop_
_entity_poly.entity_id
_entity_poly.type
_entity_poly.pdbx_seq_one_letter_code
_entity_poly.pdbx_strand_id
1 'polypeptide(L)'
;MDRLVDLDEAAALLLERVERWRSAGLEVGEMTWRDWKAKWPQPLETDRARVNDPDSLGVVISGSGEAELQVVLFRGGWADVDFFDGLDDLGVIPASDIASASGFAALMDQWVVRVFGSLGSVQ
;
A
#
# COMPACT_ATOMS: atom_id res chain seq x y z
N MET A 1 19.77 -1.40 -8.81
CA MET A 1 18.69 -1.89 -7.95
C MET A 1 17.85 -2.84 -8.77
N ASP A 2 17.75 -4.09 -8.31
CA ASP A 2 16.95 -5.10 -8.98
C ASP A 2 15.49 -4.68 -9.00
N ARG A 3 14.83 -4.88 -10.14
CA ARG A 3 13.40 -4.65 -10.33
C ARG A 3 12.70 -5.98 -10.08
N LEU A 4 12.49 -6.29 -8.81
CA LEU A 4 11.87 -7.56 -8.40
C LEU A 4 10.35 -7.48 -8.51
N VAL A 5 9.77 -6.31 -8.22
CA VAL A 5 8.33 -6.09 -8.26
C VAL A 5 7.97 -5.06 -9.33
N ASP A 6 7.02 -5.42 -10.19
CA ASP A 6 6.37 -4.47 -11.09
C ASP A 6 5.36 -3.63 -10.29
N LEU A 7 5.64 -2.33 -10.16
CA LEU A 7 4.81 -1.40 -9.39
C LEU A 7 3.52 -1.01 -10.13
N ASP A 8 3.51 -1.08 -11.46
CA ASP A 8 2.29 -0.84 -12.25
C ASP A 8 1.32 -2.01 -12.10
N GLU A 9 1.83 -3.25 -12.14
CA GLU A 9 1.04 -4.45 -11.84
C GLU A 9 0.52 -4.42 -10.39
N ALA A 10 1.38 -4.04 -9.42
CA ALA A 10 0.97 -3.92 -8.03
C ALA A 10 -0.16 -2.90 -7.85
N ALA A 11 -0.08 -1.72 -8.48
CA ALA A 11 -1.13 -0.72 -8.44
C ALA A 11 -2.44 -1.23 -9.03
N ALA A 12 -2.40 -1.93 -10.17
CA ALA A 12 -3.59 -2.53 -10.76
C ALA A 12 -4.27 -3.54 -9.81
N LEU A 13 -3.49 -4.42 -9.18
CA LEU A 13 -4.00 -5.40 -8.21
C LEU A 13 -4.57 -4.76 -6.94
N LEU A 14 -4.05 -3.60 -6.53
CA LEU A 14 -4.64 -2.83 -5.44
C LEU A 14 -5.96 -2.18 -5.85
N LEU A 15 -6.05 -1.62 -7.05
CA LEU A 15 -7.30 -1.02 -7.55
C LEU A 15 -8.46 -2.03 -7.56
N GLU A 16 -8.19 -3.30 -7.89
CA GLU A 16 -9.19 -4.38 -7.80
C GLU A 16 -9.71 -4.61 -6.37
N ARG A 17 -8.90 -4.31 -5.35
CA ARG A 17 -9.25 -4.49 -3.91
C ARG A 17 -9.88 -3.26 -3.30
N VAL A 18 -9.55 -2.06 -3.80
CA VAL A 18 -10.06 -0.78 -3.31
C VAL A 18 -11.58 -0.79 -3.19
N GLU A 19 -12.28 -1.32 -4.20
CA GLU A 19 -13.75 -1.38 -4.18
C GLU A 19 -14.29 -2.28 -3.05
N ARG A 20 -13.61 -3.40 -2.77
CA ARG A 20 -13.94 -4.28 -1.63
C ARG A 20 -13.70 -3.58 -0.29
N TRP A 21 -12.56 -2.90 -0.13
CA TRP A 21 -12.22 -2.18 1.09
C TRP A 21 -13.19 -1.03 1.36
N ARG A 22 -13.52 -0.25 0.33
CA ARG A 22 -14.53 0.82 0.40
C ARG A 22 -15.91 0.29 0.77
N SER A 23 -16.32 -0.84 0.20
CA SER A 23 -17.59 -1.49 0.54
C SER A 23 -17.63 -1.98 1.99
N ALA A 24 -16.47 -2.27 2.59
CA ALA A 24 -16.33 -2.61 4.01
C ALA A 24 -16.24 -1.38 4.93
N GLY A 25 -16.39 -0.16 4.38
CA GLY A 25 -16.36 1.08 5.14
C GLY A 25 -14.97 1.68 5.36
N LEU A 26 -13.94 1.19 4.65
CA LEU A 26 -12.60 1.77 4.69
C LEU A 26 -12.46 2.92 3.70
N GLU A 27 -11.75 3.96 4.09
CA GLU A 27 -11.30 5.02 3.19
C GLU A 27 -9.93 4.63 2.62
N VAL A 28 -9.79 4.71 1.30
CA VAL A 28 -8.52 4.41 0.63
C VAL A 28 -8.06 5.66 -0.10
N GLY A 29 -6.92 6.20 0.35
CA GLY A 29 -6.28 7.38 -0.24
C GLY A 29 -5.77 7.13 -1.66
N GLU A 30 -5.43 8.22 -2.36
CA GLU A 30 -4.81 8.11 -3.67
C GLU A 30 -3.46 7.40 -3.58
N MET A 31 -3.17 6.55 -4.56
CA MET A 31 -1.86 5.93 -4.66
C MET A 31 -0.81 6.99 -5.01
N THR A 32 0.32 6.94 -4.30
CA THR A 32 1.44 7.84 -4.52
C THR A 32 2.62 7.10 -5.13
N TRP A 33 3.41 7.81 -5.91
CA TRP A 33 4.52 7.27 -6.67
C TRP A 33 5.75 8.12 -6.46
N ARG A 34 6.90 7.48 -6.29
CA ARG A 34 8.20 8.16 -6.26
C ARG A 34 8.99 7.82 -7.52
N ASP A 35 9.53 8.81 -8.21
CA ASP A 35 10.40 8.62 -9.38
C ASP A 35 11.87 8.55 -8.96
N TRP A 36 12.53 7.42 -9.21
CA TRP A 36 13.96 7.21 -8.94
C TRP A 36 14.84 8.25 -9.64
N LYS A 37 14.42 8.76 -10.80
CA LYS A 37 15.18 9.74 -11.59
C LYS A 37 14.90 11.20 -11.22
N ALA A 38 13.89 11.47 -10.38
CA ALA A 38 13.60 12.83 -9.94
C ALA A 38 14.72 13.37 -9.02
N LYS A 39 14.89 14.70 -9.05
CA LYS A 39 15.85 15.38 -8.17
C LYS A 39 15.40 15.28 -6.71
N TRP A 40 16.36 15.21 -5.81
CA TRP A 40 16.08 15.27 -4.37
C TRP A 40 15.68 16.70 -3.92
N PRO A 41 14.71 16.85 -3.00
CA PRO A 41 13.83 15.79 -2.47
C PRO A 41 12.88 15.28 -3.55
N GLN A 42 12.78 13.96 -3.67
CA GLN A 42 11.94 13.33 -4.69
C GLN A 42 10.46 13.58 -4.34
N PRO A 43 9.66 14.18 -5.23
CA PRO A 43 8.25 14.40 -4.98
C PRO A 43 7.48 13.08 -4.98
N LEU A 44 6.37 13.05 -4.23
CA LEU A 44 5.34 12.02 -4.34
C LEU A 44 4.29 12.50 -5.33
N GLU A 45 4.12 11.76 -6.42
CA GLU A 45 3.17 12.05 -7.48
C GLU A 45 1.95 11.14 -7.36
N THR A 46 0.74 11.66 -7.55
CA THR A 46 -0.48 10.83 -7.66
C THR A 46 -0.82 10.50 -9.11
N ASP A 47 -0.33 11.32 -10.05
CA ASP A 47 -0.45 11.06 -11.49
C ASP A 47 0.72 10.19 -11.97
N ARG A 48 0.43 8.92 -12.26
CA ARG A 48 1.39 7.94 -12.77
C ARG A 48 2.11 8.39 -14.04
N ALA A 49 1.49 9.22 -14.90
CA ALA A 49 2.10 9.69 -16.14
C ALA A 49 3.30 10.63 -15.91
N ARG A 50 3.44 11.21 -14.71
CA ARG A 50 4.55 12.09 -14.34
C ARG A 50 5.80 11.35 -13.88
N VAL A 51 5.73 10.02 -13.74
CA VAL A 51 6.79 9.17 -13.17
C VAL A 51 7.49 8.40 -14.28
N ASN A 52 8.81 8.60 -14.42
CA ASN A 52 9.61 7.98 -15.48
C ASN A 52 10.22 6.64 -15.06
N ASP A 53 10.70 6.53 -13.82
CA ASP A 53 11.31 5.32 -13.27
C ASP A 53 10.72 5.05 -11.88
N PRO A 54 9.55 4.39 -11.79
CA PRO A 54 8.88 4.15 -10.51
C PRO A 54 9.80 3.42 -9.52
N ASP A 55 10.01 4.05 -8.37
CA ASP A 55 10.85 3.52 -7.30
C ASP A 55 10.02 2.93 -6.16
N SER A 56 8.91 3.58 -5.85
CA SER A 56 7.94 3.11 -4.87
C SER A 56 6.50 3.46 -5.22
N LEU A 57 5.59 2.66 -4.67
CA LEU A 57 4.14 2.83 -4.69
C LEU A 57 3.64 2.92 -3.24
N GLY A 58 2.99 4.02 -2.88
CA GLY A 58 2.45 4.26 -1.55
C GLY A 58 0.92 4.28 -1.53
N VAL A 59 0.31 3.81 -0.44
CA VAL A 59 -1.13 3.92 -0.19
C VAL A 59 -1.38 4.09 1.31
N VAL A 60 -2.40 4.89 1.65
CA VAL A 60 -2.92 5.03 3.02
C VAL A 60 -4.36 4.53 3.02
N ILE A 61 -4.68 3.70 4.01
CA ILE A 61 -6.03 3.17 4.25
C ILE A 61 -6.43 3.61 5.65
N SER A 62 -7.62 4.18 5.80
CA SER A 62 -8.16 4.63 7.08
C SER A 62 -9.48 3.91 7.38
N GLY A 63 -9.72 3.61 8.65
CA GLY A 63 -10.91 2.93 9.14
C GLY A 63 -11.72 3.77 10.11
N SER A 64 -12.60 3.13 10.86
CA SER A 64 -13.35 3.81 11.94
C SER A 64 -12.42 4.29 13.06
N GLY A 65 -12.71 5.47 13.61
CA GLY A 65 -11.88 6.07 14.66
C GLY A 65 -10.62 6.69 14.06
N GLU A 66 -9.47 6.44 14.69
CA GLU A 66 -8.15 6.90 14.22
C GLU A 66 -7.33 5.76 13.58
N ALA A 67 -7.97 4.62 13.27
CA ALA A 67 -7.27 3.47 12.69
C ALA A 67 -6.72 3.78 11.29
N GLU A 68 -5.45 3.48 11.06
CA GLU A 68 -4.74 3.79 9.82
C GLU A 68 -3.70 2.72 9.48
N LEU A 69 -3.54 2.45 8.19
CA LEU A 69 -2.51 1.59 7.62
C LEU A 69 -1.83 2.36 6.48
N GLN A 70 -0.54 2.67 6.64
CA GLN A 70 0.30 3.29 5.64
C GLN A 70 1.27 2.26 5.09
N VAL A 71 1.28 2.11 3.76
CA VAL A 71 2.14 1.14 3.07
C VAL A 71 2.90 1.82 1.96
N VAL A 72 4.21 1.60 1.88
CA VAL A 72 5.07 2.02 0.77
C VAL A 72 5.84 0.82 0.25
N LEU A 73 5.42 0.28 -0.88
CA LEU A 73 6.12 -0.78 -1.60
C LEU A 73 7.28 -0.20 -2.41
N PHE A 74 8.48 -0.75 -2.27
CA PHE A 74 9.64 -0.42 -3.07
C PHE A 74 9.87 -1.51 -4.13
N ARG A 75 10.25 -1.11 -5.35
CA ARG A 75 10.49 -2.03 -6.48
C ARG A 75 11.54 -3.13 -6.21
N GLY A 76 12.35 -2.94 -5.17
CA GLY A 76 13.35 -3.88 -4.68
C GLY A 76 12.80 -5.03 -3.82
N GLY A 77 11.48 -5.20 -3.72
CA GLY A 77 10.87 -6.36 -3.06
C GLY A 77 10.77 -6.24 -1.54
N TRP A 78 10.55 -5.03 -1.04
CA TRP A 78 10.28 -4.77 0.37
C TRP A 78 9.30 -3.62 0.51
N ALA A 79 8.66 -3.49 1.66
CA ALA A 79 7.73 -2.41 1.96
C ALA A 79 7.97 -1.83 3.35
N ASP A 80 7.79 -0.51 3.47
CA ASP A 80 7.52 0.12 4.76
C ASP A 80 6.02 -0.04 5.04
N VAL A 81 5.68 -0.53 6.23
CA VAL A 81 4.31 -0.81 6.64
C VAL A 81 4.14 -0.29 8.06
N ASP A 82 3.49 0.85 8.19
CA ASP A 82 3.18 1.49 9.46
C ASP A 82 1.68 1.38 9.72
N PHE A 83 1.28 1.15 10.97
CA PHE A 83 -0.13 1.07 11.32
C PHE A 83 -0.42 1.65 12.70
N PHE A 84 -1.69 2.02 12.87
CA PHE A 84 -2.34 2.27 14.16
C PHE A 84 -3.73 1.63 14.12
N ASP A 85 -4.10 0.86 15.14
CA ASP A 85 -5.40 0.16 15.18
C ASP A 85 -6.57 1.04 15.65
N GLY A 86 -6.30 2.31 15.97
CA GLY A 86 -7.29 3.26 16.48
C GLY A 86 -7.63 3.08 17.96
N LEU A 87 -6.94 2.18 18.65
CA LEU A 87 -7.05 1.96 20.10
C LEU A 87 -5.72 2.33 20.75
N ASP A 88 -4.84 1.35 20.93
CA ASP A 88 -3.57 1.51 21.65
C ASP A 88 -2.39 0.78 20.94
N ASP A 89 -2.63 0.06 19.83
CA ASP A 89 -1.57 -0.64 19.09
C ASP A 89 -1.12 0.17 17.89
N LEU A 90 0.15 0.59 17.91
CA LEU A 90 0.83 1.24 16.81
C LEU A 90 2.16 0.57 16.56
N GLY A 91 2.57 0.44 15.30
CA GLY A 91 3.86 -0.15 15.01
C GLY A 91 4.18 -0.30 13.54
N VAL A 92 5.31 -0.98 13.32
CA VAL A 92 5.83 -1.29 11.99
C VAL A 92 5.73 -2.79 11.76
N ILE A 93 5.28 -3.19 10.58
CA ILE A 93 5.25 -4.59 10.15
C ILE A 93 6.45 -4.84 9.24
N PRO A 94 7.42 -5.70 9.60
CA PRO A 94 8.51 -6.06 8.71
C PRO A 94 7.98 -6.73 7.44
N ALA A 95 8.31 -6.16 6.28
CA ALA A 95 7.88 -6.67 4.98
C ALA A 95 9.07 -6.70 4.01
N SER A 96 9.84 -7.80 4.09
CA SER A 96 10.91 -8.11 3.13
C SER A 96 10.49 -9.27 2.21
N ASP A 97 11.34 -9.56 1.21
CA ASP A 97 11.22 -10.75 0.36
C ASP A 97 9.92 -10.82 -0.46
N ILE A 98 9.38 -9.65 -0.80
CA ILE A 98 8.23 -9.50 -1.69
C ILE A 98 8.71 -9.76 -3.11
N ALA A 99 8.46 -10.97 -3.60
CA ALA A 99 8.98 -11.44 -4.89
C ALA A 99 8.11 -11.06 -6.10
N SER A 100 6.88 -10.59 -5.89
CA SER A 100 5.95 -10.26 -6.99
C SER A 100 4.86 -9.28 -6.55
N ALA A 101 4.20 -8.66 -7.54
CA ALA A 101 3.04 -7.81 -7.35
C ALA A 101 1.85 -8.58 -6.72
N SER A 102 1.64 -9.82 -7.15
CA SER A 102 0.62 -10.71 -6.57
C SER A 102 0.92 -11.10 -5.12
N GLY A 103 2.19 -11.33 -4.78
CA GLY A 103 2.62 -11.60 -3.41
C GLY A 103 2.39 -10.39 -2.50
N PHE A 104 2.72 -9.19 -3.00
CA PHE A 104 2.39 -7.95 -2.31
C PHE A 104 0.88 -7.78 -2.09
N ALA A 105 0.06 -8.00 -3.12
CA ALA A 105 -1.38 -7.84 -3.03
C ALA A 105 -2.01 -8.81 -2.00
N ALA A 106 -1.48 -10.03 -1.88
CA ALA A 106 -1.89 -10.97 -0.84
C ALA A 106 -1.46 -10.56 0.57
N LEU A 107 -0.31 -9.89 0.73
CA LEU A 107 0.13 -9.33 2.00
C LEU A 107 -0.76 -8.15 2.42
N MET A 108 -1.17 -7.30 1.47
CA MET A 108 -2.10 -6.20 1.74
C MET A 108 -3.43 -6.68 2.33
N ASP A 109 -3.99 -7.78 1.80
CA ASP A 109 -5.20 -8.38 2.37
C ASP A 109 -4.99 -8.81 3.83
N GLN A 110 -3.80 -9.32 4.17
CA GLN A 110 -3.47 -9.72 5.55
C GLN A 110 -3.26 -8.51 6.46
N TRP A 111 -2.59 -7.47 6.00
CA TRP A 111 -2.37 -6.25 6.78
C TRP A 111 -3.67 -5.50 7.04
N VAL A 112 -4.55 -5.41 6.03
CA VAL A 112 -5.89 -4.83 6.20
C VAL A 112 -6.70 -5.61 7.23
N VAL A 113 -6.71 -6.94 7.18
CA VAL A 113 -7.40 -7.75 8.19
C VAL A 113 -6.78 -7.60 9.58
N ARG A 114 -5.46 -7.45 9.66
CA ARG A 114 -4.77 -7.24 10.94
C ARG A 114 -5.17 -5.91 11.58
N VAL A 115 -5.18 -4.82 10.82
CA VAL A 115 -5.39 -3.45 11.35
C VAL A 115 -6.87 -3.16 11.57
N PHE A 116 -7.73 -3.54 10.62
CA PHE A 116 -9.15 -3.18 10.63
C PHE A 116 -10.08 -4.34 11.03
N GLY A 117 -9.52 -5.52 11.30
CA GLY A 117 -10.28 -6.72 11.58
C GLY A 117 -10.90 -7.35 10.31
N SER A 118 -11.81 -8.30 10.52
CA SER A 118 -12.48 -8.98 9.40
C SER A 118 -13.35 -7.99 8.62
N LEU A 119 -13.02 -7.80 7.35
CA LEU A 119 -13.87 -7.10 6.39
C LEU A 119 -15.13 -7.95 6.18
N GLY A 120 -16.17 -7.67 6.94
CA GLY A 120 -17.36 -8.51 7.03
C GLY A 120 -17.87 -8.97 5.67
N SER A 121 -18.13 -10.27 5.54
CA SER A 121 -19.10 -10.75 4.56
C SER A 121 -20.43 -10.10 4.90
N VAL A 122 -20.91 -9.21 4.05
CA VAL A 122 -22.33 -8.84 4.08
C VAL A 122 -23.09 -10.15 3.85
N GLN A 123 -23.88 -10.54 4.86
CA GLN A 123 -24.75 -11.72 4.85
C GLN A 123 -25.74 -11.69 3.68
#